data_AF-A0A6J1TUT1-F1
#
_entry.id   AF-A0A6J1TUT1-F1
#
_cell.length_a   1.000
_cell.length_b   1.000
_cell.length_c   1.000
_cell.angle_alpha   90.00
_cell.angle_beta   90.00
_cell.angle_gamma   90.00
#
_symmetry.space_group_name_H-M   'P 1'
#
loop_
_entity.id
_entity.type
_entity.pdbx_description
1 polymer ?
#
loop_
_entity_poly.entity_id
_entity_poly.type
_entity_poly.pdbx_seq_one_letter_code
_entity_poly.pdbx_strand_id
1 'polypeptide(L)'
;MQGDLARSTTPGHGRAWRVLGGGRPWCVVVMAALDHDPEAAAAPCQRLLWTAIRPALLTAQICSMGLFSLASTATRLPSWHTAYAVLFSAFVLCIGAIHSVEFFQTPDKRRNRFKFISAVPTYLESVALVLLWVRVAGRWPGLWARVNALESRLWAPEVHRLPRLHRRARHVSCVFALVASCACQPCRCRILFLLRVSVMSCDSSAVQQPSLTWRRLPVRGLFEGFQLILSLGFTSVFDFNAMLLIVLSGVPAECFRALTDTLRSAAEQGGNRLPSEAVEGVRVLYNEVCRLTLAVDATLGPIFLVTIFADGLYICRFILFLLTGSVQSWYACATVTVTASRFVYTILAASSVHTEWLATRACLHRVVPCRGGNEVARIFMQIGSDRIALTALGIMTITKSLLPAVLGAILSYEIILVQFHLQMIGHGFSNHSTAYS
;
A
#
# COMPACT_ATOMS: atom_id res chain seq x y z
N MET A 1 21.60 21.52 -93.47
CA MET A 1 21.24 20.51 -92.46
C MET A 1 22.07 20.82 -91.23
N GLN A 2 21.41 21.46 -90.27
CA GLN A 2 21.95 22.46 -89.34
C GLN A 2 21.09 22.36 -88.07
N GLY A 3 21.71 22.42 -86.88
CA GLY A 3 21.02 22.53 -85.58
C GLY A 3 22.05 22.96 -84.54
N ASP A 4 22.13 24.25 -84.19
CA ASP A 4 21.30 25.03 -83.24
C ASP A 4 21.79 24.77 -81.79
N LEU A 5 22.59 25.59 -81.09
CA LEU A 5 22.74 27.06 -80.93
C LEU A 5 21.66 27.69 -80.03
N ALA A 6 22.04 28.03 -78.79
CA ALA A 6 21.65 29.22 -77.98
C ALA A 6 21.80 28.93 -76.46
N ARG A 7 22.72 29.59 -75.73
CA ARG A 7 22.55 30.88 -74.96
C ARG A 7 21.56 30.76 -73.80
N SER A 8 21.99 30.88 -72.53
CA SER A 8 22.26 32.10 -71.72
C SER A 8 21.35 31.97 -70.46
N THR A 9 21.57 32.45 -69.25
CA THR A 9 22.24 33.64 -68.68
C THR A 9 22.19 33.47 -67.14
N THR A 10 23.18 34.02 -66.44
CA THR A 10 23.29 34.24 -64.98
C THR A 10 22.42 35.45 -64.53
N PRO A 11 22.56 36.13 -63.36
CA PRO A 11 23.17 35.86 -62.04
C PRO A 11 22.29 36.31 -60.82
N GLY A 12 22.81 36.23 -59.57
CA GLY A 12 22.85 37.41 -58.68
C GLY A 12 22.01 37.46 -57.38
N HIS A 13 22.73 37.42 -56.25
CA HIS A 13 22.62 38.23 -55.01
C HIS A 13 21.27 38.68 -54.41
N GLY A 14 21.14 38.48 -53.08
CA GLY A 14 20.82 39.60 -52.17
C GLY A 14 19.72 39.42 -51.10
N ARG A 15 20.17 39.40 -49.83
CA ARG A 15 19.58 39.97 -48.59
C ARG A 15 18.20 39.52 -48.07
N ALA A 16 18.25 38.99 -46.84
CA ALA A 16 17.53 39.37 -45.61
C ALA A 16 16.03 39.73 -45.66
N TRP A 17 15.21 39.10 -44.81
CA TRP A 17 14.52 39.72 -43.65
C TRP A 17 13.83 38.64 -42.81
N ARG A 18 13.52 39.03 -41.58
CA ARG A 18 13.13 38.25 -40.40
C ARG A 18 11.59 38.36 -40.23
N VAL A 19 10.99 37.42 -39.47
CA VAL A 19 9.80 37.57 -38.59
C VAL A 19 8.40 37.07 -39.07
N LEU A 20 7.85 36.15 -38.24
CA LEU A 20 6.45 35.82 -37.86
C LEU A 20 5.47 35.18 -38.86
N GLY A 21 4.87 34.06 -38.43
CA GLY A 21 3.48 33.74 -38.78
C GLY A 21 3.11 32.25 -38.78
N GLY A 22 2.63 31.74 -37.64
CA GLY A 22 1.44 30.91 -37.51
C GLY A 22 1.25 29.62 -38.34
N GLY A 23 0.92 28.53 -37.63
CA GLY A 23 -0.02 27.52 -38.13
C GLY A 23 0.60 26.19 -38.57
N ARG A 24 0.68 25.23 -37.63
CA ARG A 24 0.78 23.81 -37.95
C ARG A 24 -0.56 23.32 -38.55
N PRO A 25 -0.55 22.45 -39.56
CA PRO A 25 -1.56 21.42 -39.70
C PRO A 25 -0.94 20.08 -39.32
N TRP A 26 -1.24 19.59 -38.12
CA TRP A 26 -1.17 18.16 -37.82
C TRP A 26 -2.51 17.58 -38.24
N CYS A 27 -2.57 17.04 -39.45
CA CYS A 27 -3.59 16.08 -39.84
C CYS A 27 -3.11 15.40 -41.13
N VAL A 28 -3.31 14.07 -41.18
CA VAL A 28 -2.96 13.15 -42.26
C VAL A 28 -1.50 12.66 -42.19
N VAL A 29 -1.33 11.32 -42.30
CA VAL A 29 -0.10 10.51 -42.14
C VAL A 29 0.14 10.12 -40.66
N VAL A 30 -0.23 8.93 -40.14
CA VAL A 30 -0.18 7.56 -40.68
C VAL A 30 -1.31 6.71 -40.07
N MET A 31 -2.30 6.34 -40.88
CA MET A 31 -3.24 5.23 -40.68
C MET A 31 -3.29 4.47 -42.00
N ALA A 32 -2.15 3.84 -42.35
CA ALA A 32 -1.99 2.80 -43.37
C ALA A 32 -0.49 2.63 -43.66
N ALA A 33 0.14 1.63 -43.05
CA ALA A 33 1.16 0.78 -43.68
C ALA A 33 1.67 -0.26 -42.66
N LEU A 34 1.68 -1.53 -43.10
CA LEU A 34 2.42 -2.70 -42.60
C LEU A 34 1.83 -3.33 -41.32
N ASP A 35 1.25 -4.54 -41.31
CA ASP A 35 1.53 -5.75 -42.09
C ASP A 35 3.03 -6.06 -42.22
N HIS A 36 3.68 -6.14 -41.05
CA HIS A 36 4.96 -6.82 -40.84
C HIS A 36 5.01 -7.38 -39.41
N ASP A 37 5.67 -8.53 -39.27
CA ASP A 37 5.70 -9.47 -38.13
C ASP A 37 5.63 -8.88 -36.70
N PRO A 38 4.95 -9.56 -35.75
CA PRO A 38 4.68 -9.02 -34.42
C PRO A 38 5.82 -9.13 -33.38
N GLU A 39 7.05 -9.55 -33.73
CA GLU A 39 8.06 -9.91 -32.70
C GLU A 39 9.38 -9.10 -32.65
N ALA A 40 9.67 -8.16 -33.54
CA ALA A 40 11.06 -7.68 -33.68
C ALA A 40 11.38 -6.19 -33.36
N ALA A 41 10.44 -5.32 -32.98
CA ALA A 41 10.76 -3.88 -32.86
C ALA A 41 10.13 -3.12 -31.68
N ALA A 42 9.92 -3.78 -30.53
CA ALA A 42 9.62 -3.06 -29.30
C ALA A 42 10.93 -2.49 -28.70
N ALA A 43 11.27 -1.25 -29.05
CA ALA A 43 12.15 -0.43 -28.21
C ALA A 43 11.67 -0.53 -26.74
N PRO A 44 12.57 -0.57 -25.74
CA PRO A 44 12.17 -0.80 -24.36
C PRO A 44 11.34 0.39 -23.88
N CYS A 45 10.02 0.27 -23.98
CA CYS A 45 9.06 1.20 -23.41
C CYS A 45 9.38 1.26 -21.91
N GLN A 46 9.99 2.38 -21.49
CA GLN A 46 10.36 2.60 -20.09
C GLN A 46 9.09 2.53 -19.26
N ARG A 47 8.95 1.48 -18.45
CA ARG A 47 7.81 1.31 -17.53
C ARG A 47 7.99 2.30 -16.35
N LEU A 48 7.54 3.53 -16.52
CA LEU A 48 7.56 4.66 -15.58
C LEU A 48 6.91 4.28 -14.25
N LEU A 49 5.75 3.61 -14.29
CA LEU A 49 5.03 3.29 -13.06
C LEU A 49 5.71 2.13 -12.31
N TRP A 50 6.21 1.15 -13.05
CA TRP A 50 7.02 0.07 -12.48
C TRP A 50 8.31 0.58 -11.83
N THR A 51 9.04 1.45 -12.52
CA THR A 51 10.29 2.04 -11.99
C THR A 51 10.05 2.92 -10.76
N ALA A 52 8.89 3.57 -10.66
CA ALA A 52 8.50 4.32 -9.48
C ALA A 52 8.26 3.42 -8.25
N ILE A 53 7.67 2.24 -8.43
CA ILE A 53 7.26 1.34 -7.34
C ILE A 53 8.33 0.30 -6.99
N ARG A 54 9.23 0.00 -7.92
CA ARG A 54 10.35 -0.94 -7.75
C ARG A 54 11.08 -0.84 -6.40
N PRO A 55 11.48 0.33 -5.86
CA PRO A 55 12.18 0.38 -4.58
C PRO A 55 11.33 -0.17 -3.41
N ALA A 56 10.03 0.08 -3.41
CA ALA A 56 9.12 -0.45 -2.39
C ALA A 56 8.99 -1.97 -2.51
N LEU A 57 8.88 -2.50 -3.74
CA LEU A 57 8.82 -3.94 -3.98
C LEU A 57 10.12 -4.65 -3.59
N LEU A 58 11.28 -4.07 -3.92
CA LEU A 58 12.58 -4.62 -3.52
C LEU A 58 12.75 -4.61 -2.00
N THR A 59 12.35 -3.53 -1.34
CA THR A 59 12.41 -3.44 0.13
C THR A 59 11.51 -4.50 0.76
N ALA A 60 10.28 -4.66 0.25
CA ALA A 60 9.38 -5.70 0.70
C ALA A 60 9.95 -7.11 0.44
N GLN A 61 10.62 -7.35 -0.68
CA GLN A 61 11.24 -8.64 -0.99
C GLN A 61 12.38 -9.02 -0.05
N ILE A 62 13.30 -8.08 0.17
CA ILE A 62 14.45 -8.28 1.05
C ILE A 62 13.97 -8.56 2.47
N CYS A 63 12.99 -7.80 2.95
CA CYS A 63 12.58 -7.87 4.34
C CYS A 63 11.47 -8.90 4.62
N SER A 64 10.65 -9.29 3.64
CA SER A 64 9.73 -10.43 3.76
C SER A 64 10.42 -11.79 3.54
N MET A 65 11.76 -11.81 3.49
CA MET A 65 12.57 -13.01 3.23
C MET A 65 12.13 -13.77 1.98
N GLY A 66 11.73 -13.05 0.93
CA GLY A 66 11.29 -13.66 -0.33
C GLY A 66 9.88 -14.27 -0.31
N LEU A 67 9.03 -13.99 0.68
CA LEU A 67 7.61 -14.41 0.65
C LEU A 67 6.88 -13.92 -0.60
N PHE A 68 7.28 -12.76 -1.15
CA PHE A 68 6.61 -12.11 -2.28
C PHE A 68 7.57 -11.77 -3.42
N SER A 69 7.81 -12.70 -4.35
CA SER A 69 8.46 -12.34 -5.63
C SER A 69 7.50 -11.59 -6.54
N LEU A 70 7.20 -10.35 -6.17
CA LEU A 70 6.48 -9.36 -6.98
C LEU A 70 7.38 -8.72 -8.05
N ALA A 71 8.64 -9.16 -8.22
CA ALA A 71 9.64 -8.53 -9.09
C ALA A 71 9.56 -9.00 -10.54
N SER A 72 8.86 -10.10 -10.81
CA SER A 72 8.76 -10.63 -12.17
C SER A 72 7.34 -10.46 -12.69
N THR A 73 7.20 -9.88 -13.88
CA THR A 73 5.97 -9.95 -14.68
C THR A 73 5.74 -11.34 -15.27
N ALA A 74 6.56 -12.34 -14.91
CA ALA A 74 6.36 -13.72 -15.34
C ALA A 74 5.02 -14.26 -14.85
N THR A 75 4.41 -15.06 -15.72
CA THR A 75 3.02 -15.52 -15.64
C THR A 75 2.73 -16.54 -14.53
N ARG A 76 3.75 -17.06 -13.84
CA ARG A 76 3.59 -18.04 -12.77
C ARG A 76 4.56 -17.79 -11.63
N LEU A 77 4.05 -17.78 -10.40
CA LEU A 77 4.92 -17.91 -9.24
C LEU A 77 5.61 -19.27 -9.29
N PRO A 78 6.92 -19.33 -9.01
CA PRO A 78 7.60 -20.59 -8.80
C PRO A 78 6.92 -21.37 -7.66
N SER A 79 6.74 -22.67 -7.84
CA SER A 79 6.12 -23.58 -6.87
C SER A 79 6.77 -23.56 -5.47
N TRP A 80 8.03 -23.15 -5.38
CA TRP A 80 8.73 -23.02 -4.10
C TRP A 80 8.23 -21.84 -3.25
N HIS A 81 7.72 -20.75 -3.85
CA HIS A 81 7.18 -19.61 -3.08
C HIS A 81 5.85 -19.98 -2.42
N THR A 82 5.00 -20.71 -3.13
CA THR A 82 3.73 -21.21 -2.57
C THR A 82 4.01 -22.25 -1.48
N ALA A 83 4.97 -23.15 -1.69
CA ALA A 83 5.41 -24.08 -0.66
C ALA A 83 5.96 -23.34 0.58
N TYR A 84 6.80 -22.32 0.39
CA TYR A 84 7.35 -21.52 1.47
C TYR A 84 6.27 -20.76 2.25
N ALA A 85 5.31 -20.15 1.56
CA ALA A 85 4.18 -19.48 2.21
C ALA A 85 3.32 -20.44 3.03
N VAL A 86 3.03 -21.65 2.52
CA VAL A 86 2.30 -22.70 3.25
C VAL A 86 3.09 -23.15 4.48
N LEU A 87 4.40 -23.39 4.33
CA LEU A 87 5.27 -23.76 5.45
C LEU A 87 5.32 -22.66 6.52
N PHE A 88 5.44 -21.40 6.12
CA PHE A 88 5.41 -20.25 7.03
C PHE A 88 4.06 -20.13 7.74
N SER A 89 2.94 -20.24 7.02
CA SER A 89 1.61 -20.23 7.63
C SER A 89 1.41 -21.40 8.60
N ALA A 90 1.80 -22.61 8.22
CA ALA A 90 1.75 -23.79 9.09
C ALA A 90 2.59 -23.59 10.34
N PHE A 91 3.79 -23.02 10.20
CA PHE A 91 4.67 -22.72 11.32
C PHE A 91 4.07 -21.69 12.28
N VAL A 92 3.51 -20.60 11.77
CA VAL A 92 2.82 -19.57 12.58
C VAL A 92 1.63 -20.17 13.34
N LEU A 93 0.86 -21.04 12.67
CA LEU A 93 -0.24 -21.77 13.31
C LEU A 93 0.25 -22.75 14.38
N CYS A 94 1.35 -23.46 14.15
CA CYS A 94 1.96 -24.34 15.15
C CYS A 94 2.41 -23.57 16.38
N ILE A 95 3.07 -22.41 16.21
CA ILE A 95 3.43 -21.54 17.34
C ILE A 95 2.18 -21.08 18.10
N GLY A 96 1.16 -20.62 17.36
CA GLY A 96 -0.12 -20.20 17.96
C GLY A 96 -0.80 -21.34 18.73
N ALA A 97 -0.74 -22.57 18.22
CA ALA A 97 -1.29 -23.76 18.86
C ALA A 97 -0.51 -24.13 20.13
N ILE A 98 0.83 -24.11 20.09
CA ILE A 98 1.67 -24.36 21.27
C ILE A 98 1.35 -23.35 22.38
N HIS A 99 1.29 -22.06 22.05
CA HIS A 99 0.91 -21.03 23.03
C HIS A 99 -0.52 -21.20 23.55
N SER A 100 -1.43 -21.73 22.72
CA SER A 100 -2.79 -22.06 23.14
C SER A 100 -2.82 -23.22 24.13
N VAL A 101 -2.05 -24.28 23.87
CA VAL A 101 -1.94 -25.43 24.77
C VAL A 101 -1.31 -25.04 26.11
N GLU A 102 -0.21 -24.27 26.10
CA GLU A 102 0.42 -23.73 27.32
C GLU A 102 -0.57 -22.86 28.13
N PHE A 103 -1.41 -22.10 27.44
CA PHE A 103 -2.44 -21.29 28.07
C PHE A 103 -3.51 -22.13 28.76
N PHE A 104 -4.02 -23.19 28.13
CA PHE A 104 -5.01 -24.07 28.74
C PHE A 104 -4.43 -24.91 29.89
N GLN A 105 -3.14 -25.22 29.86
CA GLN A 105 -2.46 -26.00 30.90
C GLN A 105 -2.04 -25.19 32.13
N THR A 106 -2.12 -23.86 32.10
CA THR A 106 -1.74 -23.00 33.24
C THR A 106 -3.00 -22.49 33.98
N PRO A 107 -3.44 -23.17 35.06
CA PRO A 107 -4.78 -22.98 35.62
C PRO A 107 -5.06 -21.61 36.25
N ASP A 108 -4.06 -20.75 36.52
CA ASP A 108 -4.20 -19.81 37.65
C ASP A 108 -3.91 -18.32 37.45
N LYS A 109 -3.99 -17.76 36.23
CA LYS A 109 -3.83 -16.28 36.07
C LYS A 109 -4.86 -15.65 35.15
N ARG A 110 -5.90 -15.03 35.74
CA ARG A 110 -6.87 -14.15 35.06
C ARG A 110 -6.18 -13.09 34.18
N ARG A 111 -5.00 -12.61 34.59
CA ARG A 111 -4.12 -11.67 33.84
C ARG A 111 -3.47 -12.29 32.57
N ASN A 112 -3.27 -13.60 32.53
CA ASN A 112 -2.75 -14.31 31.34
C ASN A 112 -3.84 -14.52 30.29
N ARG A 113 -5.13 -14.60 30.68
CA ARG A 113 -6.26 -14.78 29.75
C ARG A 113 -6.41 -13.64 28.76
N PHE A 114 -6.28 -12.39 29.23
CA PHE A 114 -6.32 -11.22 28.36
C PHE A 114 -5.14 -11.18 27.38
N LYS A 115 -3.93 -11.55 27.83
CA LYS A 115 -2.74 -11.60 26.96
C LYS A 115 -2.87 -12.66 25.87
N PHE A 116 -3.46 -13.80 26.18
CA PHE A 116 -3.70 -14.86 25.21
C PHE A 116 -4.78 -14.49 24.19
N ILE A 117 -5.95 -14.06 24.65
CA ILE A 117 -7.06 -13.62 23.78
C ILE A 117 -6.60 -12.50 22.84
N SER A 118 -5.72 -11.62 23.30
CA SER A 118 -5.17 -10.54 22.48
C SER A 118 -4.02 -10.93 21.56
N ALA A 119 -3.44 -12.14 21.69
CA ALA A 119 -2.41 -12.65 20.79
C ALA A 119 -2.99 -13.44 19.60
N VAL A 120 -4.15 -14.09 19.80
CA VAL A 120 -4.84 -14.86 18.75
C VAL A 120 -5.12 -14.03 17.47
N PRO A 121 -5.65 -12.79 17.55
CA PRO A 121 -5.86 -11.96 16.35
C PRO A 121 -4.58 -11.71 15.56
N THR A 122 -3.45 -11.52 16.24
CA THR A 122 -2.15 -11.24 15.62
C THR A 122 -1.62 -12.44 14.83
N TYR A 123 -1.82 -13.66 15.32
CA TYR A 123 -1.45 -14.88 14.59
C TYR A 123 -2.37 -15.12 13.39
N LEU A 124 -3.68 -14.99 13.59
CA LEU A 124 -4.68 -15.14 12.52
C LEU A 124 -4.46 -14.12 11.40
N GLU A 125 -4.19 -12.88 11.75
CA GLU A 125 -3.85 -11.81 10.81
C GLU A 125 -2.64 -12.19 9.95
N SER A 126 -1.56 -12.65 10.58
CA SER A 126 -0.32 -12.98 9.86
C SER A 126 -0.52 -14.10 8.85
N VAL A 127 -1.27 -15.14 9.24
CA VAL A 127 -1.64 -16.24 8.34
C VAL A 127 -2.52 -15.71 7.20
N ALA A 128 -3.53 -14.90 7.52
CA ALA A 128 -4.43 -14.31 6.54
C ALA A 128 -3.67 -13.45 5.51
N LEU A 129 -2.76 -12.58 5.96
CA LEU A 129 -1.97 -11.70 5.10
C LEU A 129 -1.08 -12.49 4.15
N VAL A 130 -0.39 -13.52 4.64
CA VAL A 130 0.45 -14.39 3.80
C VAL A 130 -0.38 -15.07 2.71
N LEU A 131 -1.52 -15.67 3.07
CA LEU A 131 -2.40 -16.34 2.11
C LEU A 131 -2.99 -15.35 1.08
N LEU A 132 -3.41 -14.17 1.53
CA LEU A 132 -3.95 -13.14 0.65
C LEU A 132 -2.89 -12.61 -0.32
N TRP A 133 -1.65 -12.43 0.12
CA TRP A 133 -0.58 -12.02 -0.78
C TRP A 133 -0.17 -13.09 -1.78
N VAL A 134 -0.20 -14.38 -1.42
CA VAL A 134 -0.03 -15.47 -2.39
C VAL A 134 -1.11 -15.39 -3.47
N ARG A 135 -2.36 -15.13 -3.07
CA ARG A 135 -3.47 -14.91 -4.01
C ARG A 135 -3.27 -13.68 -4.89
N VAL A 136 -2.75 -12.57 -4.34
CA VAL A 136 -2.41 -11.37 -5.11
C VAL A 136 -1.31 -11.67 -6.12
N ALA A 137 -0.29 -12.41 -5.71
CA ALA A 137 0.83 -12.76 -6.56
C ALA A 137 0.36 -13.54 -7.81
N GLY A 138 -0.64 -14.42 -7.68
CA GLY A 138 -1.25 -15.10 -8.82
C GLY A 138 -1.99 -14.19 -9.81
N ARG A 139 -2.51 -13.04 -9.36
CA ARG A 139 -3.21 -12.04 -10.20
C ARG A 139 -2.31 -10.89 -10.66
N TRP A 140 -1.11 -10.81 -10.12
CA TRP A 140 -0.15 -9.74 -10.33
C TRP A 140 0.19 -9.49 -11.80
N PRO A 141 0.47 -10.52 -12.64
CA PRO A 141 0.84 -10.28 -14.03
C PRO A 141 -0.32 -9.65 -14.83
N GLY A 142 -1.56 -10.09 -14.58
CA GLY A 142 -2.75 -9.55 -15.25
C GLY A 142 -3.04 -8.11 -14.86
N LEU A 143 -2.80 -7.74 -13.60
CA LEU A 143 -2.92 -6.35 -13.14
C LEU A 143 -1.89 -5.46 -13.82
N TRP A 144 -0.62 -5.88 -13.85
CA TRP A 144 0.45 -5.10 -14.48
C TRP A 144 0.34 -5.03 -16.01
N ALA A 145 -0.23 -6.03 -16.67
CA ALA A 145 -0.54 -5.95 -18.10
C ALA A 145 -1.53 -4.79 -18.39
N ARG A 146 -2.57 -4.63 -17.55
CA ARG A 146 -3.51 -3.51 -17.67
C ARG A 146 -2.86 -2.17 -17.36
N VAL A 147 -2.01 -2.12 -16.34
CA VAL A 147 -1.23 -0.92 -16.00
C VAL A 147 -0.35 -0.51 -17.18
N ASN A 148 0.39 -1.45 -17.78
CA ASN A 148 1.28 -1.16 -18.90
C ASN A 148 0.49 -0.68 -20.14
N ALA A 149 -0.67 -1.28 -20.43
CA ALA A 149 -1.54 -0.83 -21.51
C ALA A 149 -2.02 0.61 -21.28
N LEU A 150 -2.46 0.91 -20.05
CA LEU A 150 -2.91 2.24 -19.66
C LEU A 150 -1.77 3.27 -19.65
N GLU A 151 -0.55 2.84 -19.29
CA GLU A 151 0.62 3.70 -19.20
C GLU A 151 0.95 4.34 -20.56
N SER A 152 0.91 3.53 -21.61
CA SER A 152 1.14 4.00 -22.99
C SER A 152 0.10 5.03 -23.47
N ARG A 153 -1.09 5.05 -22.86
CA ARG A 153 -2.20 5.94 -23.22
C ARG A 153 -2.28 7.22 -22.37
N LEU A 154 -1.92 7.13 -21.09
CA LEU A 154 -1.97 8.26 -20.16
C LEU A 154 -0.76 9.19 -20.33
N TRP A 155 0.41 8.62 -20.59
CA TRP A 155 1.66 9.38 -20.66
C TRP A 155 2.20 9.31 -22.09
N ALA A 156 2.34 10.48 -22.72
CA ALA A 156 3.02 10.59 -24.00
C ALA A 156 4.49 10.17 -23.86
N PRO A 157 5.15 9.70 -24.95
CA PRO A 157 6.56 9.26 -24.93
C PRO A 157 7.55 10.29 -24.38
N GLU A 158 7.17 11.57 -24.34
CA GLU A 158 8.01 12.66 -23.87
C GLU A 158 7.99 12.88 -22.33
N VAL A 159 7.07 12.25 -21.59
CA VAL A 159 6.99 12.40 -20.13
C VAL A 159 7.87 11.36 -19.44
N HIS A 160 9.11 11.76 -19.13
CA HIS A 160 10.14 10.82 -18.68
C HIS A 160 10.08 10.41 -17.20
N ARG A 161 9.29 11.07 -16.33
CA ARG A 161 9.23 10.74 -14.89
C ARG A 161 7.89 11.03 -14.22
N LEU A 162 7.50 10.14 -13.29
CA LEU A 162 6.46 10.34 -12.27
C LEU A 162 7.12 10.73 -10.93
N PRO A 163 7.58 11.98 -10.75
CA PRO A 163 8.42 12.37 -9.61
C PRO A 163 7.69 12.23 -8.28
N ARG A 164 6.36 12.38 -8.25
CA ARG A 164 5.55 12.29 -7.03
C ARG A 164 5.44 10.87 -6.50
N LEU A 165 5.02 9.92 -7.35
CA LEU A 165 4.93 8.51 -6.98
C LEU A 165 6.30 7.95 -6.60
N HIS A 166 7.34 8.26 -7.38
CA HIS A 166 8.70 7.80 -7.08
C HIS A 166 9.22 8.39 -5.76
N ARG A 167 9.03 9.69 -5.52
CA ARG A 167 9.41 10.35 -4.26
C ARG A 167 8.63 9.76 -3.08
N ARG A 168 7.32 9.53 -3.23
CA ARG A 168 6.47 8.91 -2.21
C ARG A 168 6.92 7.49 -1.91
N ALA A 169 7.09 6.65 -2.92
CA ALA A 169 7.56 5.27 -2.76
C ALA A 169 8.93 5.23 -2.07
N ARG A 170 9.86 6.13 -2.45
CA ARG A 170 11.17 6.23 -1.82
C ARG A 170 11.09 6.70 -0.37
N HIS A 171 10.36 7.78 -0.06
CA HIS A 171 10.21 8.24 1.33
C HIS A 171 9.55 7.19 2.21
N VAL A 172 8.46 6.60 1.74
CA VAL A 172 7.76 5.54 2.48
C VAL A 172 8.72 4.37 2.71
N SER A 173 9.43 3.89 1.68
CA SER A 173 10.41 2.80 1.85
C SER A 173 11.54 3.16 2.83
N CYS A 174 12.08 4.39 2.76
CA CYS A 174 13.12 4.85 3.68
C CYS A 174 12.62 4.94 5.13
N VAL A 175 11.41 5.48 5.35
CA VAL A 175 10.82 5.58 6.69
C VAL A 175 10.57 4.19 7.26
N PHE A 176 9.99 3.28 6.48
CA PHE A 176 9.75 1.90 6.94
C PHE A 176 11.06 1.13 7.18
N ALA A 177 12.08 1.31 6.34
CA ALA A 177 13.40 0.71 6.57
C ALA A 177 14.06 1.26 7.84
N LEU A 178 13.93 2.57 8.11
CA LEU A 178 14.44 3.19 9.34
C LEU A 178 13.69 2.68 10.57
N VAL A 179 12.36 2.62 10.50
CA VAL A 179 11.50 2.09 11.59
C VAL A 179 11.84 0.63 11.87
N ALA A 180 11.95 -0.21 10.83
CA ALA A 180 12.34 -1.62 10.98
C ALA A 180 13.75 -1.77 11.60
N SER A 181 14.70 -0.91 11.20
CA SER A 181 16.05 -0.90 11.76
C SER A 181 16.06 -0.48 13.25
N CYS A 182 15.30 0.55 13.60
CA CYS A 182 15.15 1.01 14.99
C CYS A 182 14.37 0.01 15.87
N ALA A 183 13.38 -0.69 15.31
CA ALA A 183 12.66 -1.77 15.98
C ALA A 183 13.54 -3.01 16.22
N CYS A 184 14.66 -3.13 15.50
CA CYS A 184 15.69 -4.16 15.72
C CYS A 184 16.67 -3.81 16.87
N GLN A 185 16.72 -2.54 17.30
CA GLN A 185 17.59 -2.06 18.38
C GLN A 185 17.35 -2.76 19.75
N PRO A 186 16.10 -3.05 20.19
CA PRO A 186 15.85 -3.82 21.41
C PRO A 186 16.25 -5.28 21.29
N CYS A 187 16.22 -5.87 20.09
CA CYS A 187 16.71 -7.23 19.87
C CYS A 187 18.24 -7.27 20.00
N ARG A 188 18.94 -6.26 19.48
CA ARG A 188 20.39 -6.08 19.72
C ARG A 188 20.72 -5.87 21.19
N CYS A 189 19.95 -5.04 21.91
CA CYS A 189 20.17 -4.79 23.34
C CYS A 189 19.85 -6.00 24.22
N ARG A 190 18.81 -6.79 23.90
CA ARG A 190 18.44 -7.98 24.68
C ARG A 190 19.39 -9.16 24.41
N ILE A 191 19.92 -9.28 23.19
CA ILE A 191 20.97 -10.26 22.86
C ILE A 191 22.33 -9.86 23.45
N LEU A 192 22.72 -8.58 23.39
CA LEU A 192 23.92 -8.08 24.08
C LEU A 192 23.78 -8.19 25.60
N PHE A 193 22.59 -7.93 26.17
CA PHE A 193 22.32 -8.12 27.59
C PHE A 193 22.36 -9.60 27.99
N LEU A 194 21.79 -10.50 27.19
CA LEU A 194 21.88 -11.96 27.44
C LEU A 194 23.30 -12.49 27.29
N LEU A 195 24.06 -12.03 26.28
CA LEU A 195 25.49 -12.33 26.12
C LEU A 195 26.32 -11.80 27.30
N ARG A 196 26.04 -10.59 27.79
CA ARG A 196 26.74 -9.96 28.92
C ARG A 196 26.37 -10.58 30.27
N VAL A 197 25.12 -11.03 30.44
CA VAL A 197 24.66 -11.77 31.62
C VAL A 197 25.19 -13.21 31.62
N SER A 198 25.34 -13.86 30.46
CA SER A 198 25.98 -15.18 30.37
C SER A 198 27.48 -15.18 30.65
N VAL A 199 28.16 -14.03 30.56
CA VAL A 199 29.57 -13.87 30.95
C VAL A 199 29.71 -13.54 32.45
N MET A 200 28.64 -13.14 33.13
CA MET A 200 28.73 -12.58 34.49
C MET A 200 27.85 -13.25 35.56
N SER A 201 27.25 -14.40 35.30
CA SER A 201 26.46 -15.13 36.31
C SER A 201 26.94 -16.57 36.51
N CYS A 202 28.14 -16.70 37.09
CA CYS A 202 28.36 -17.67 38.15
C CYS A 202 27.98 -16.98 39.47
N ASP A 203 26.72 -17.06 39.89
CA ASP A 203 26.41 -17.53 41.26
C ASP A 203 24.90 -17.65 41.55
N SER A 204 24.58 -18.68 42.32
CA SER A 204 23.40 -18.90 43.18
C SER A 204 21.95 -18.77 42.63
N SER A 205 21.37 -19.95 42.38
CA SER A 205 20.06 -20.45 42.84
C SER A 205 18.87 -19.49 43.07
N ALA A 206 17.87 -19.56 42.18
CA ALA A 206 16.48 -19.96 42.45
C ALA A 206 15.57 -19.50 41.28
N VAL A 207 14.46 -20.20 41.06
CA VAL A 207 13.47 -20.02 39.96
C VAL A 207 13.84 -20.76 38.66
N GLN A 208 13.74 -22.09 38.73
CA GLN A 208 13.61 -22.98 37.58
C GLN A 208 12.15 -23.41 37.39
N GLN A 209 11.85 -23.83 36.16
CA GLN A 209 10.60 -24.41 35.60
C GLN A 209 9.76 -23.39 34.82
N PRO A 210 9.99 -23.28 33.48
CA PRO A 210 9.96 -24.38 32.50
C PRO A 210 11.23 -24.49 31.61
N SER A 211 12.34 -23.87 32.00
CA SER A 211 13.56 -23.74 31.18
C SER A 211 14.51 -24.94 31.19
N LEU A 212 14.10 -26.09 31.74
CA LEU A 212 14.99 -27.24 31.97
C LEU A 212 15.08 -28.22 30.80
N THR A 213 14.01 -28.39 30.01
CA THR A 213 14.01 -29.34 28.88
C THR A 213 14.85 -28.85 27.69
N TRP A 214 15.02 -27.54 27.56
CA TRP A 214 15.76 -26.90 26.45
C TRP A 214 17.22 -26.56 26.79
N ARG A 215 17.69 -26.84 28.01
CA ARG A 215 19.00 -26.39 28.53
C ARG A 215 20.19 -27.29 28.18
N ARG A 216 20.01 -28.43 27.51
CA ARG A 216 21.06 -29.42 27.25
C ARG A 216 21.60 -29.45 25.81
N LEU A 217 21.15 -28.57 24.93
CA LEU A 217 21.62 -28.52 23.54
C LEU A 217 22.68 -27.41 23.36
N PRO A 218 23.85 -27.70 22.74
CA PRO A 218 24.88 -26.70 22.39
C PRO A 218 24.42 -25.70 21.30
N VAL A 219 23.13 -25.73 20.95
CA VAL A 219 22.48 -25.01 19.84
C VAL A 219 22.00 -23.61 20.27
N ARG A 220 22.45 -23.10 21.42
CA ARG A 220 21.99 -21.83 22.03
C ARG A 220 22.05 -20.64 21.07
N GLY A 221 23.17 -20.43 20.39
CA GLY A 221 23.32 -19.32 19.44
C GLY A 221 22.48 -19.49 18.16
N LEU A 222 22.34 -20.72 17.66
CA LEU A 222 21.56 -21.01 16.46
C LEU A 222 20.05 -20.89 16.71
N PHE A 223 19.56 -21.38 17.85
CA PHE A 223 18.15 -21.27 18.22
C PHE A 223 17.75 -19.81 18.51
N GLU A 224 18.57 -19.07 19.26
CA GLU A 224 18.35 -17.65 19.53
C GLU A 224 18.44 -16.82 18.24
N GLY A 225 19.40 -17.13 17.36
CA GLY A 225 19.52 -16.51 16.04
C GLY A 225 18.32 -16.82 15.15
N PHE A 226 17.84 -18.07 15.15
CA PHE A 226 16.65 -18.48 14.41
C PHE A 226 15.40 -17.77 14.94
N GLN A 227 15.21 -17.70 16.26
CA GLN A 227 14.10 -17.00 16.89
C GLN A 227 14.14 -15.49 16.57
N LEU A 228 15.33 -14.89 16.52
CA LEU A 228 15.52 -13.50 16.10
C LEU A 228 15.10 -13.31 14.64
N ILE A 229 15.59 -14.16 13.74
CA ILE A 229 15.26 -14.10 12.30
C ILE A 229 13.75 -14.22 12.10
N LEU A 230 13.09 -15.15 12.82
CA LEU A 230 11.65 -15.32 12.78
C LEU A 230 10.90 -14.10 13.33
N SER A 231 11.32 -13.56 14.47
CA SER A 231 10.70 -12.37 15.05
C SER A 231 10.88 -11.16 14.14
N LEU A 232 12.04 -11.01 13.51
CA LEU A 232 12.31 -9.96 12.54
C LEU A 232 11.45 -10.16 11.29
N GLY A 233 11.32 -11.38 10.79
CA GLY A 233 10.46 -11.73 9.66
C GLY A 233 8.99 -11.42 9.95
N PHE A 234 8.51 -11.73 11.15
CA PHE A 234 7.14 -11.45 11.58
C PHE A 234 6.84 -9.94 11.62
N THR A 235 7.67 -9.17 12.32
CA THR A 235 7.54 -7.71 12.38
C THR A 235 7.68 -7.09 10.99
N SER A 236 8.60 -7.61 10.17
CA SER A 236 8.77 -7.17 8.79
C SER A 236 7.51 -7.41 7.97
N VAL A 237 6.94 -8.61 7.97
CA VAL A 237 5.70 -8.91 7.23
C VAL A 237 4.62 -7.90 7.61
N PHE A 238 4.41 -7.67 8.90
CA PHE A 238 3.41 -6.73 9.41
C PHE A 238 3.63 -5.29 8.90
N ASP A 239 4.86 -4.77 9.01
CA ASP A 239 5.18 -3.41 8.61
C ASP A 239 5.17 -3.22 7.08
N PHE A 240 5.68 -4.19 6.31
CA PHE A 240 5.77 -4.08 4.85
C PHE A 240 4.41 -4.22 4.16
N ASN A 241 3.44 -4.90 4.77
CA ASN A 241 2.09 -5.00 4.22
C ASN A 241 1.47 -3.61 4.07
N ALA A 242 1.52 -2.78 5.10
CA ALA A 242 1.03 -1.41 5.03
C ALA A 242 1.82 -0.55 4.05
N MET A 243 3.15 -0.70 4.03
CA MET A 243 4.01 -0.02 3.07
C MET A 243 3.57 -0.29 1.62
N LEU A 244 3.34 -1.56 1.29
CA LEU A 244 2.87 -1.97 -0.03
C LEU A 244 1.47 -1.43 -0.32
N LEU A 245 0.54 -1.49 0.64
CA LEU A 245 -0.80 -0.93 0.48
C LEU A 245 -0.75 0.58 0.18
N ILE A 246 0.10 1.34 0.89
CA ILE A 246 0.27 2.79 0.69
C ILE A 246 0.80 3.10 -0.72
N VAL A 247 1.77 2.34 -1.19
CA VAL A 247 2.39 2.57 -2.51
C VAL A 247 1.46 2.12 -3.63
N LEU A 248 0.83 0.95 -3.50
CA LEU A 248 -0.05 0.39 -4.51
C LEU A 248 -1.37 1.14 -4.64
N SER A 249 -1.92 1.68 -3.54
CA SER A 249 -3.07 2.58 -3.63
C SER A 249 -2.73 3.91 -4.32
N GLY A 250 -1.45 4.28 -4.35
CA GLY A 250 -0.98 5.46 -5.07
C GLY A 250 -1.08 5.33 -6.59
N VAL A 251 -1.08 4.11 -7.13
CA VAL A 251 -1.15 3.85 -8.58
C VAL A 251 -2.43 4.40 -9.22
N PRO A 252 -3.63 3.95 -8.82
CA PRO A 252 -4.87 4.48 -9.38
C PRO A 252 -5.03 5.98 -9.10
N ALA A 253 -4.54 6.48 -7.96
CA ALA A 253 -4.58 7.92 -7.66
C ALA A 253 -3.77 8.75 -8.69
N GLU A 254 -2.57 8.29 -9.06
CA GLU A 254 -1.76 8.95 -10.09
C GLU A 254 -2.37 8.79 -11.49
N CYS A 255 -3.04 7.68 -11.78
CA CYS A 255 -3.80 7.52 -13.04
C CYS A 255 -4.96 8.51 -13.14
N PHE A 256 -5.76 8.70 -12.09
CA PHE A 256 -6.82 9.72 -12.06
C PHE A 256 -6.27 11.14 -12.15
N ARG A 257 -5.12 11.38 -11.52
CA ARG A 257 -4.43 12.66 -11.60
C ARG A 257 -3.95 12.96 -13.02
N ALA A 258 -3.31 12.00 -13.67
CA ALA A 258 -2.89 12.11 -15.07
C ALA A 258 -4.09 12.35 -15.99
N LEU A 259 -5.19 11.61 -15.80
CA LEU A 259 -6.44 11.83 -16.52
C LEU A 259 -7.00 13.24 -16.32
N THR A 260 -6.95 13.76 -15.09
CA THR A 260 -7.38 15.13 -14.77
C THR A 260 -6.52 16.17 -15.50
N ASP A 261 -5.21 15.94 -15.57
CA ASP A 261 -4.28 16.83 -16.26
C ASP A 261 -4.51 16.79 -17.78
N THR A 262 -4.74 15.62 -18.38
CA THR A 262 -5.14 15.48 -19.79
C THR A 262 -6.44 16.23 -20.08
N LEU A 263 -7.44 16.08 -19.21
CA LEU A 263 -8.72 16.78 -19.34
C LEU A 263 -8.54 18.30 -19.26
N ARG A 264 -7.70 18.78 -18.34
CA ARG A 264 -7.42 20.21 -18.18
C ARG A 264 -6.71 20.78 -19.41
N SER A 265 -5.66 20.12 -19.90
CA SER A 265 -4.94 20.56 -21.09
C SER A 265 -5.82 20.54 -22.35
N ALA A 266 -6.68 19.53 -22.50
CA ALA A 266 -7.65 19.48 -23.61
C ALA A 266 -8.67 20.63 -23.53
N ALA A 267 -9.12 20.99 -22.32
CA ALA A 267 -10.03 22.09 -22.10
C ALA A 267 -9.37 23.46 -22.35
N GLU A 268 -8.12 23.65 -21.94
CA GLU A 268 -7.35 24.90 -22.15
C GLU A 268 -7.15 25.17 -23.65
N GLN A 269 -6.80 24.15 -24.44
CA GLN A 269 -6.66 24.25 -25.89
C GLN A 269 -7.96 24.63 -26.60
N GLY A 270 -9.10 24.16 -26.07
CA GLY A 270 -10.44 24.45 -26.60
C GLY A 270 -11.10 25.72 -26.07
N GLY A 271 -10.36 26.60 -25.37
CA GLY A 271 -10.93 27.83 -24.79
C GLY A 271 -11.91 27.56 -23.64
N ASN A 272 -11.53 26.65 -22.73
CA ASN A 272 -12.35 26.13 -21.64
C ASN A 272 -13.58 25.31 -22.09
N ARG A 273 -13.51 24.76 -23.31
CA ARG A 273 -14.51 23.85 -23.86
C ARG A 273 -13.84 22.55 -24.29
N LEU A 274 -14.52 21.43 -24.09
CA LEU A 274 -13.99 20.13 -24.49
C LEU A 274 -14.36 19.85 -25.96
N PRO A 275 -13.39 19.75 -26.89
CA PRO A 275 -13.70 19.46 -28.29
C PRO A 275 -14.36 18.07 -28.42
N SER A 276 -15.35 17.95 -29.30
CA SER A 276 -16.18 16.74 -29.42
C SER A 276 -15.35 15.48 -29.72
N GLU A 277 -14.26 15.63 -30.48
CA GLU A 277 -13.35 14.52 -30.82
C GLU A 277 -12.55 14.02 -29.61
N ALA A 278 -12.19 14.91 -28.68
CA ALA A 278 -11.44 14.54 -27.48
C ALA A 278 -12.31 13.89 -26.40
N VAL A 279 -13.62 14.18 -26.38
CA VAL A 279 -14.57 13.65 -25.38
C VAL A 279 -14.59 12.11 -25.40
N GLU A 280 -14.64 11.52 -26.59
CA GLU A 280 -14.68 10.06 -26.73
C GLU A 280 -13.38 9.43 -26.22
N GLY A 281 -12.23 10.00 -26.58
CA GLY A 281 -10.92 9.55 -26.09
C GLY A 281 -10.81 9.61 -24.57
N VAL A 282 -11.27 10.70 -23.96
CA VAL A 282 -11.30 10.88 -22.50
C VAL A 282 -12.24 9.89 -21.82
N ARG A 283 -13.41 9.60 -22.42
CA ARG A 283 -14.36 8.62 -21.89
C ARG A 283 -13.78 7.22 -21.86
N VAL A 284 -13.17 6.77 -22.96
CA VAL A 284 -12.52 5.46 -23.05
C VAL A 284 -11.40 5.37 -22.01
N LEU A 285 -10.57 6.41 -21.91
CA LEU A 285 -9.48 6.48 -20.95
C LEU A 285 -9.98 6.44 -19.50
N TYR A 286 -11.04 7.20 -19.18
CA TYR A 286 -11.71 7.14 -17.88
C TYR A 286 -12.17 5.72 -17.56
N ASN A 287 -12.87 5.05 -18.49
CA ASN A 287 -13.35 3.69 -18.29
C ASN A 287 -12.23 2.69 -17.99
N GLU A 288 -11.06 2.86 -18.61
CA GLU A 288 -9.89 2.02 -18.34
C GLU A 288 -9.30 2.28 -16.96
N VAL A 289 -9.16 3.55 -16.54
CA VAL A 289 -8.72 3.91 -15.19
C VAL A 289 -9.69 3.36 -14.14
N CYS A 290 -11.00 3.42 -14.40
CA CYS A 290 -12.04 2.85 -13.53
C CYS A 290 -11.90 1.33 -13.41
N ARG A 291 -11.78 0.64 -14.55
CA ARG A 291 -11.59 -0.82 -14.59
C ARG A 291 -10.30 -1.25 -13.90
N LEU A 292 -9.22 -0.48 -14.04
CA LEU A 292 -7.97 -0.72 -13.32
C LEU A 292 -8.19 -0.56 -11.81
N THR A 293 -8.85 0.52 -11.39
CA THR A 293 -9.13 0.78 -9.97
C THR A 293 -9.98 -0.32 -9.34
N LEU A 294 -11.02 -0.80 -10.03
CA LEU A 294 -11.82 -1.93 -9.60
C LEU A 294 -11.02 -3.25 -9.54
N ALA A 295 -10.09 -3.46 -10.48
CA ALA A 295 -9.21 -4.63 -10.44
C ALA A 295 -8.22 -4.56 -9.27
N VAL A 296 -7.62 -3.39 -9.02
CA VAL A 296 -6.78 -3.13 -7.84
C VAL A 296 -7.60 -3.37 -6.58
N ASP A 297 -8.82 -2.86 -6.50
CA ASP A 297 -9.71 -3.05 -5.35
C ASP A 297 -10.06 -4.51 -5.09
N ALA A 298 -10.42 -5.27 -6.13
CA ALA A 298 -10.70 -6.70 -6.02
C ALA A 298 -9.47 -7.54 -5.60
N THR A 299 -8.25 -7.03 -5.82
CA THR A 299 -7.01 -7.69 -5.39
C THR A 299 -6.57 -7.28 -4.00
N LEU A 300 -6.59 -5.99 -3.67
CA LEU A 300 -6.05 -5.45 -2.42
C LEU A 300 -7.10 -5.26 -1.33
N GLY A 301 -8.39 -5.18 -1.67
CA GLY A 301 -9.49 -4.94 -0.73
C GLY A 301 -9.51 -5.90 0.46
N PRO A 302 -9.32 -7.23 0.29
CA PRO A 302 -9.20 -8.15 1.42
C PRO A 302 -8.01 -7.85 2.33
N ILE A 303 -6.88 -7.43 1.75
CA ILE A 303 -5.66 -7.08 2.51
C ILE A 303 -5.90 -5.80 3.29
N PHE A 304 -6.51 -4.78 2.67
CA PHE A 304 -6.95 -3.56 3.35
C PHE A 304 -7.85 -3.87 4.55
N LEU A 305 -8.82 -4.78 4.39
CA LEU A 305 -9.72 -5.16 5.48
C LEU A 305 -8.94 -5.73 6.67
N VAL A 306 -8.10 -6.74 6.42
CA VAL A 306 -7.32 -7.42 7.45
C VAL A 306 -6.36 -6.44 8.14
N THR A 307 -5.63 -5.63 7.37
CA THR A 307 -4.67 -4.66 7.92
C THR A 307 -5.36 -3.55 8.72
N ILE A 308 -6.43 -2.94 8.21
CA ILE A 308 -7.16 -1.87 8.92
C ILE A 308 -7.76 -2.42 10.22
N PHE A 309 -8.32 -3.64 10.19
CA PHE A 309 -8.90 -4.26 11.36
C PHE A 309 -7.85 -4.57 12.43
N ALA A 310 -6.73 -5.19 12.03
CA ALA A 310 -5.66 -5.53 12.96
C ALA A 310 -4.98 -4.30 13.57
N ASP A 311 -4.67 -3.30 12.74
CA ASP A 311 -4.12 -2.02 13.20
C ASP A 311 -5.08 -1.34 14.18
N GLY A 312 -6.38 -1.33 13.87
CA GLY A 312 -7.43 -0.80 14.73
C GLY A 312 -7.46 -1.51 16.08
N LEU A 313 -7.47 -2.85 16.10
CA LEU A 313 -7.42 -3.63 17.34
C LEU A 313 -6.16 -3.34 18.16
N TYR A 314 -5.02 -3.17 17.50
CA TYR A 314 -3.76 -2.83 18.17
C TYR A 314 -3.82 -1.44 18.82
N ILE A 315 -4.43 -0.46 18.14
CA ILE A 315 -4.64 0.88 18.67
C ILE A 315 -5.60 0.85 19.87
N CYS A 316 -6.74 0.15 19.78
CA CYS A 316 -7.67 0.00 20.91
C CYS A 316 -6.96 -0.58 22.13
N ARG A 317 -6.25 -1.70 21.92
CA ARG A 317 -5.45 -2.35 22.97
C ARG A 317 -4.50 -1.37 23.65
N PHE A 318 -3.81 -0.54 22.90
CA PHE A 318 -2.90 0.45 23.48
C PHE A 318 -3.60 1.54 24.27
N ILE A 319 -4.70 2.09 23.75
CA ILE A 319 -5.47 3.10 24.47
C ILE A 319 -5.94 2.54 25.81
N LEU A 320 -6.43 1.30 25.84
CA LEU A 320 -6.76 0.59 27.07
C LEU A 320 -5.55 0.47 28.02
N PHE A 321 -4.37 0.13 27.51
CA PHE A 321 -3.15 0.07 28.32
C PHE A 321 -2.77 1.45 28.89
N LEU A 322 -2.93 2.52 28.10
CA LEU A 322 -2.65 3.90 28.50
C LEU A 322 -3.60 4.34 29.62
N LEU A 323 -4.90 4.09 29.46
CA LEU A 323 -5.94 4.44 30.44
C LEU A 323 -5.82 3.67 31.76
N THR A 324 -5.32 2.43 31.71
CA THR A 324 -5.08 1.61 32.90
C THR A 324 -3.76 1.94 33.61
N GLY A 325 -3.02 2.96 33.16
CA GLY A 325 -1.76 3.40 33.79
C GLY A 325 -0.61 2.39 33.69
N SER A 326 -0.76 1.35 32.86
CA SER A 326 0.20 0.23 32.76
C SER A 326 1.33 0.48 31.75
N VAL A 327 1.39 1.67 31.12
CA VAL A 327 2.41 2.02 30.11
C VAL A 327 3.54 2.81 30.76
N GLN A 328 4.48 2.11 31.40
CA GLN A 328 5.69 2.74 31.95
C GLN A 328 6.88 2.75 30.98
N SER A 329 6.74 2.21 29.77
CA SER A 329 7.87 2.07 28.83
C SER A 329 7.74 2.99 27.62
N TRP A 330 8.76 3.83 27.41
CA TRP A 330 8.91 4.65 26.20
C TRP A 330 8.79 3.82 24.91
N TYR A 331 9.23 2.55 24.95
CA TYR A 331 9.19 1.63 23.82
C TYR A 331 7.76 1.26 23.41
N ALA A 332 6.88 1.05 24.40
CA ALA A 332 5.47 0.76 24.14
C ALA A 332 4.78 1.96 23.48
N CYS A 333 5.09 3.18 23.95
CA CYS A 333 4.59 4.42 23.35
C CYS A 333 5.09 4.61 21.91
N ALA A 334 6.39 4.38 21.66
CA ALA A 334 6.99 4.49 20.34
C ALA A 334 6.37 3.49 19.34
N THR A 335 6.24 2.22 19.74
CA THR A 335 5.67 1.16 18.89
C THR A 335 4.24 1.50 18.47
N VAL A 336 3.44 2.02 19.38
CA VAL A 336 2.05 2.34 19.04
C VAL A 336 1.94 3.62 18.24
N THR A 337 2.78 4.62 18.51
CA THR A 337 2.84 5.81 17.68
C THR A 337 3.15 5.44 16.22
N VAL A 338 4.08 4.49 16.01
CA VAL A 338 4.38 3.94 14.68
C VAL A 338 3.15 3.24 14.10
N THR A 339 2.51 2.31 14.82
CA THR A 339 1.32 1.60 14.32
C THR A 339 0.15 2.54 14.01
N ALA A 340 -0.11 3.53 14.86
CA ALA A 340 -1.15 4.54 14.66
C ALA A 340 -0.85 5.42 13.45
N SER A 341 0.41 5.86 13.29
CA SER A 341 0.81 6.63 12.12
C SER A 341 0.63 5.81 10.83
N ARG A 342 1.03 4.54 10.84
CA ARG A 342 0.88 3.59 9.74
C ARG A 342 -0.58 3.38 9.37
N PHE A 343 -1.45 3.19 10.35
CA PHE A 343 -2.90 3.08 10.17
C PHE A 343 -3.47 4.31 9.47
N VAL A 344 -3.15 5.50 9.99
CA VAL A 344 -3.58 6.79 9.42
C VAL A 344 -3.08 6.94 7.98
N TYR A 345 -1.79 6.70 7.73
CA TYR A 345 -1.21 6.82 6.40
C TYR A 345 -1.82 5.84 5.40
N THR A 346 -2.13 4.61 5.82
CA THR A 346 -2.76 3.59 4.97
C THR A 346 -4.16 4.04 4.54
N ILE A 347 -4.98 4.55 5.46
CA ILE A 347 -6.32 5.08 5.15
C ILE A 347 -6.23 6.33 4.28
N LEU A 348 -5.31 7.25 4.58
CA LEU A 348 -5.10 8.45 3.77
C LEU A 348 -4.62 8.10 2.34
N ALA A 349 -3.77 7.09 2.21
CA ALA A 349 -3.29 6.62 0.92
C ALA A 349 -4.40 5.98 0.10
N ALA A 350 -5.22 5.12 0.70
CA ALA A 350 -6.36 4.51 0.01
C ALA A 350 -7.43 5.54 -0.35
N SER A 351 -7.75 6.47 0.55
CA SER A 351 -8.73 7.53 0.29
C SER A 351 -8.27 8.58 -0.71
N SER A 352 -6.95 8.68 -0.97
CA SER A 352 -6.42 9.59 -1.99
C SER A 352 -6.98 9.29 -3.39
N VAL A 353 -7.26 8.02 -3.70
CA VAL A 353 -7.90 7.59 -4.94
C VAL A 353 -9.27 8.24 -5.11
N HIS A 354 -10.09 8.19 -4.07
CA HIS A 354 -11.41 8.81 -4.07
C HIS A 354 -11.32 10.33 -4.23
N THR A 355 -10.32 10.97 -3.61
CA THR A 355 -10.16 12.42 -3.74
C THR A 355 -9.67 12.87 -5.10
N GLU A 356 -8.77 12.13 -5.74
CA GLU A 356 -8.32 12.43 -7.10
C GLU A 356 -9.43 12.15 -8.12
N TRP A 357 -10.27 11.14 -7.90
CA TRP A 357 -11.49 10.92 -8.68
C TRP A 357 -12.48 12.09 -8.53
N LEU A 358 -12.74 12.57 -7.31
CA LEU A 358 -13.58 13.76 -7.08
C LEU A 358 -13.00 15.01 -7.76
N ALA A 359 -11.67 15.17 -7.76
CA ALA A 359 -11.00 16.26 -8.46
C ALA A 359 -11.19 16.14 -9.98
N THR A 360 -11.10 14.94 -10.54
CA THR A 360 -11.38 14.66 -11.95
C THR A 360 -12.81 15.08 -12.30
N ARG A 361 -13.79 14.64 -11.49
CA ARG A 361 -15.21 14.98 -11.64
C ARG A 361 -15.45 16.49 -11.55
N ALA A 362 -14.86 17.16 -10.57
CA ALA A 362 -14.98 18.61 -10.39
C ALA A 362 -14.36 19.37 -11.57
N CYS A 363 -13.23 18.90 -12.10
CA CYS A 363 -12.61 19.46 -13.29
C CYS A 363 -13.55 19.34 -14.49
N LEU A 364 -14.16 18.18 -14.70
CA LEU A 364 -15.11 17.98 -15.79
C LEU A 364 -16.34 18.89 -15.68
N HIS A 365 -16.90 19.07 -14.48
CA HIS A 365 -18.01 19.99 -14.25
C HIS A 365 -17.68 21.47 -14.52
N ARG A 366 -16.41 21.87 -14.41
CA ARG A 366 -15.96 23.24 -14.70
C ARG A 366 -15.76 23.51 -16.18
N VAL A 367 -15.48 22.48 -16.96
CA VAL A 367 -15.33 22.59 -18.41
C VAL A 367 -16.71 22.74 -19.01
N VAL A 368 -16.93 23.79 -19.80
CA VAL A 368 -18.22 24.02 -20.45
C VAL A 368 -18.41 22.92 -21.51
N PRO A 369 -19.45 22.07 -21.41
CA PRO A 369 -19.72 21.10 -22.45
C PRO A 369 -19.97 21.85 -23.77
N CYS A 370 -19.20 21.54 -24.81
CA CYS A 370 -19.52 22.03 -26.15
C CYS A 370 -20.99 21.68 -26.45
N ARG A 371 -21.78 22.69 -26.83
CA ARG A 371 -23.20 22.54 -27.18
C ARG A 371 -23.37 21.36 -28.14
N GLY A 372 -24.12 20.33 -27.73
CA GLY A 372 -24.83 19.44 -28.68
C GLY A 372 -24.29 18.03 -28.90
N GLY A 373 -23.28 17.53 -28.18
CA GLY A 373 -22.83 16.15 -28.33
C GLY A 373 -23.55 15.17 -27.37
N ASN A 374 -24.27 14.16 -27.90
CA ASN A 374 -24.82 13.05 -27.10
C ASN A 374 -23.76 12.39 -26.21
N GLU A 375 -22.50 12.39 -26.66
CA GLU A 375 -21.37 11.79 -25.94
C GLU A 375 -20.95 12.60 -24.72
N VAL A 376 -21.10 13.93 -24.77
CA VAL A 376 -20.85 14.81 -23.63
C VAL A 376 -21.90 14.56 -22.54
N ALA A 377 -23.18 14.37 -22.91
CA ALA A 377 -24.20 14.01 -21.94
C ALA A 377 -23.93 12.64 -21.28
N ARG A 378 -23.46 11.65 -22.05
CA ARG A 378 -23.13 10.31 -21.54
C ARG A 378 -21.96 10.33 -20.55
N ILE A 379 -20.85 11.00 -20.87
CA ILE A 379 -19.69 11.04 -19.97
C ILE A 379 -20.03 11.75 -18.65
N PHE A 380 -20.83 12.81 -18.69
CA PHE A 380 -21.31 13.51 -17.50
C PHE A 380 -22.26 12.66 -16.66
N MET A 381 -23.21 11.96 -17.29
CA MET A 381 -24.09 11.01 -16.59
C MET A 381 -23.29 9.90 -15.93
N GLN A 382 -22.33 9.34 -16.65
CA GLN A 382 -21.51 8.24 -16.16
C GLN A 382 -20.65 8.67 -14.97
N ILE A 383 -19.89 9.77 -15.07
CA ILE A 383 -19.05 10.28 -13.98
C ILE A 383 -19.91 10.81 -12.80
N GLY A 384 -21.11 11.29 -13.08
CA GLY A 384 -22.07 11.71 -12.07
C GLY A 384 -22.62 10.54 -11.25
N SER A 385 -22.85 9.40 -11.89
CA SER A 385 -23.44 8.19 -11.32
C SER A 385 -22.40 7.27 -10.66
N ASP A 386 -21.22 7.15 -11.26
CA ASP A 386 -20.15 6.29 -10.74
C ASP A 386 -19.69 6.78 -9.36
N ARG A 387 -19.37 5.83 -8.48
CA ARG A 387 -18.67 6.10 -7.20
C ARG A 387 -17.40 5.27 -7.16
N ILE A 388 -16.27 5.94 -7.30
CA ILE A 388 -14.98 5.27 -7.34
C ILE A 388 -14.23 5.54 -6.04
N ALA A 389 -14.01 4.48 -5.29
CA ALA A 389 -13.20 4.46 -4.09
C ALA A 389 -12.63 3.06 -3.92
N LEU A 390 -11.49 2.95 -3.23
CA LEU A 390 -11.04 1.67 -2.73
C LEU A 390 -11.93 1.22 -1.56
N THR A 391 -12.22 -0.07 -1.50
CA THR A 391 -13.10 -0.69 -0.53
C THR A 391 -12.40 -1.84 0.18
N ALA A 392 -12.73 -2.02 1.45
CA ALA A 392 -12.35 -3.20 2.21
C ALA A 392 -13.40 -4.30 1.94
N LEU A 393 -13.27 -5.00 0.81
CA LEU A 393 -14.19 -6.08 0.37
C LEU A 393 -15.63 -5.60 0.10
N GLY A 394 -15.83 -4.34 -0.28
CA GLY A 394 -17.16 -3.75 -0.46
C GLY A 394 -17.92 -3.47 0.83
N ILE A 395 -17.42 -3.91 1.99
CA ILE A 395 -18.06 -3.71 3.31
C ILE A 395 -17.88 -2.26 3.76
N MET A 396 -16.69 -1.70 3.54
CA MET A 396 -16.34 -0.34 3.93
C MET A 396 -15.65 0.40 2.78
N THR A 397 -16.19 1.53 2.37
CA THR A 397 -15.53 2.44 1.43
C THR A 397 -14.48 3.28 2.16
N ILE A 398 -13.24 3.26 1.68
CA ILE A 398 -12.13 3.96 2.34
C ILE A 398 -12.12 5.41 1.88
N THR A 399 -12.79 6.28 2.63
CA THR A 399 -12.85 7.73 2.41
C THR A 399 -12.09 8.48 3.50
N LYS A 400 -11.80 9.77 3.29
CA LYS A 400 -11.19 10.62 4.32
C LYS A 400 -12.08 10.77 5.57
N SER A 401 -13.39 10.61 5.42
CA SER A 401 -14.36 10.62 6.52
C SER A 401 -14.38 9.33 7.34
N LEU A 402 -13.87 8.21 6.81
CA LEU A 402 -13.76 6.96 7.55
C LEU A 402 -12.80 7.08 8.75
N LEU A 403 -11.69 7.79 8.57
CA LEU A 403 -10.68 7.95 9.61
C LEU A 403 -11.23 8.56 10.91
N PRO A 404 -11.88 9.74 10.91
CA PRO A 404 -12.44 10.31 12.13
C PRO A 404 -13.61 9.48 12.68
N ALA A 405 -14.38 8.78 11.83
CA ALA A 405 -15.45 7.90 12.29
C ALA A 405 -14.91 6.69 13.07
N VAL A 406 -13.87 6.04 12.56
CA VAL A 406 -13.21 4.93 13.27
C VAL A 406 -12.53 5.41 14.55
N LEU A 407 -11.81 6.54 14.49
CA LEU A 407 -11.18 7.12 15.68
C LEU A 407 -12.22 7.48 16.76
N GLY A 408 -13.35 8.06 16.36
CA GLY A 408 -14.47 8.35 17.26
C GLY A 408 -15.05 7.10 17.89
N ALA A 409 -15.29 6.04 17.10
CA ALA A 409 -15.77 4.76 17.61
C ALA A 409 -14.82 4.11 18.62
N ILE A 410 -13.51 4.13 18.34
CA ILE A 410 -12.48 3.65 19.27
C ILE A 410 -12.50 4.47 20.56
N LEU A 411 -12.50 5.80 20.46
CA LEU A 411 -12.52 6.68 21.63
C LEU A 411 -13.78 6.48 22.48
N SER A 412 -14.96 6.38 21.85
CA SER A 412 -16.22 6.13 22.55
C SER A 412 -16.20 4.79 23.29
N TYR A 413 -15.70 3.72 22.65
CA TYR A 413 -15.57 2.41 23.27
C TYR A 413 -14.70 2.47 24.53
N GLU A 414 -13.54 3.11 24.43
CA GLU A 414 -12.58 3.18 25.53
C GLU A 414 -13.09 4.05 26.70
N ILE A 415 -13.78 5.16 26.40
CA ILE A 415 -14.42 5.99 27.44
C ILE A 415 -15.47 5.19 28.21
N ILE A 416 -16.33 4.45 27.50
CA ILE A 416 -17.36 3.59 28.12
C ILE A 416 -16.69 2.51 29.01
N LEU A 417 -15.60 1.92 28.54
CA LEU A 417 -14.88 0.87 29.28
C LEU A 417 -14.26 1.42 30.57
N VAL A 418 -13.70 2.63 30.54
CA VAL A 418 -13.22 3.33 31.75
C VAL A 418 -14.36 3.64 32.71
N GLN A 419 -15.52 4.09 32.21
CA GLN A 419 -16.68 4.36 33.05
C GLN A 419 -17.15 3.09 33.78
N PHE A 420 -17.24 1.95 33.09
CA PHE A 420 -17.57 0.67 33.72
C PHE A 420 -16.53 0.26 34.77
N HIS A 421 -15.24 0.50 34.50
CA HIS A 421 -14.19 0.21 35.46
C HIS A 421 -14.32 1.06 36.73
N LEU A 422 -14.60 2.36 36.58
CA LEU A 422 -14.82 3.27 37.71
C LEU A 422 -16.09 2.91 38.52
N GLN A 423 -17.18 2.53 37.85
CA GLN A 423 -18.41 2.08 38.51
C GLN A 423 -18.21 0.81 39.33
N MET A 424 -17.46 -0.16 38.80
CA MET A 424 -17.11 -1.39 39.52
C MET A 424 -16.28 -1.10 40.77
N ILE A 425 -15.33 -0.16 40.70
CA ILE A 425 -14.55 0.27 41.87
C ILE A 425 -15.45 0.98 42.89
N GLY A 426 -16.35 1.86 42.45
CA GLY A 426 -17.30 2.56 43.31
C GLY A 426 -18.22 1.62 44.10
N HIS A 427 -18.76 0.57 43.46
CA HIS A 427 -19.56 -0.45 44.13
C HIS A 427 -18.75 -1.29 45.13
N GLY A 428 -17.47 -1.56 44.85
CA GLY A 428 -16.56 -2.26 45.77
C GLY A 428 -16.32 -1.52 47.08
N PHE A 429 -16.25 -0.18 47.04
CA PHE A 429 -16.15 0.64 48.26
C PHE A 429 -17.46 0.70 49.04
N SER A 430 -18.61 0.78 48.36
CA SER A 430 -19.91 0.85 49.06
C SER A 430 -20.27 -0.43 49.81
N ASN A 431 -19.82 -1.60 49.34
CA ASN A 431 -20.04 -2.88 50.03
C ASN A 431 -19.09 -3.10 51.21
N HIS A 432 -17.95 -2.40 51.26
CA HIS A 432 -17.05 -2.47 52.42
C HIS A 432 -17.51 -1.57 53.57
N SER A 433 -18.22 -0.46 53.29
CA SER A 433 -18.76 0.42 54.33
C SER A 433 -19.95 -0.17 55.08
N THR A 434 -20.70 -1.11 54.50
CA THR A 434 -21.83 -1.80 55.17
C THR A 434 -21.42 -3.05 55.95
N ALA A 435 -20.18 -3.52 55.83
CA ALA A 435 -19.67 -4.66 56.59
C ALA A 435 -19.04 -4.29 57.95
N TYR A 436 -18.97 -2.99 58.27
CA TYR A 436 -18.45 -2.46 59.54
C TYR A 436 -19.54 -1.73 60.35
N SER A 437 -20.81 -2.00 60.09
CA SER A 437 -21.96 -1.47 60.87
C SER A 437 -22.62 -2.56 61.70
#